data_AF-A0A5M9JWF5-F1
#
_entry.id   AF-A0A5M9JWF5-F1
#
_cell.length_a   1.000
_cell.length_b   1.000
_cell.length_c   1.000
_cell.angle_alpha   90.00
_cell.angle_beta   90.00
_cell.angle_gamma   90.00
#
_symmetry.space_group_name_H-M   'P 1'
#
loop_
_entity.id
_entity.type
_entity.pdbx_description
1 polymer ?
#
loop_
_entity_poly.entity_id
_entity_poly.type
_entity_poly.pdbx_seq_one_letter_code
_entity_poly.pdbx_strand_id
1 'polypeptide(L)'
;MADMEKKLQEDEEASGREIDVASIASNTTNGQRHDRIDKSEARKGAKKDGRKLTKQTLGTCKRCGYMSSQEICKACVLLEGLNKNRPKMEIEVDVEDEEESSTLRRRMEGLALAAG
;
A
#
# COMPACT_ATOMS: atom_id res chain seq x y z
N MET A 1 7.59 47.95 4.63
CA MET A 1 8.51 47.82 3.47
C MET A 1 9.52 46.71 3.71
N ALA A 2 10.15 46.62 4.88
CA ALA A 2 11.09 45.55 5.22
C ALA A 2 10.51 44.12 5.15
N ASP A 3 9.26 43.90 5.55
CA ASP A 3 8.65 42.55 5.54
C ASP A 3 8.41 42.02 4.12
N MET A 4 8.17 42.91 3.16
CA MET A 4 7.97 42.56 1.75
C MET A 4 9.30 42.15 1.11
N GLU A 5 10.38 42.86 1.43
CA GLU A 5 11.73 42.58 0.93
C GLU A 5 12.26 41.26 1.47
N LYS A 6 12.04 41.00 2.77
CA LYS A 6 12.39 39.71 3.39
C LYS A 6 11.68 38.53 2.72
N LYS A 7 10.39 38.67 2.42
CA LYS A 7 9.62 37.62 1.78
C LYS A 7 10.08 37.33 0.35
N LEU A 8 10.44 38.37 -0.41
CA LEU A 8 11.01 38.22 -1.75
C LEU A 8 12.34 37.45 -1.73
N GLN A 9 13.19 37.71 -0.74
CA GLN A 9 14.47 37.05 -0.59
C GLN A 9 14.31 35.57 -0.20
N GLU A 10 13.36 35.26 0.70
CA GLU A 10 13.01 33.89 1.08
C GLU A 10 12.44 33.09 -0.10
N ASP A 11 11.59 33.71 -0.93
CA ASP A 11 11.00 33.07 -2.12
C ASP A 11 12.07 32.79 -3.21
N GLU A 12 13.03 33.70 -3.41
CA GLU A 12 14.15 33.52 -4.36
C GLU A 12 15.09 32.38 -3.94
N GLU A 13 15.39 32.27 -2.64
CA GLU A 13 16.19 31.16 -2.08
C GLU A 13 15.46 29.80 -2.17
N ALA A 14 14.13 29.80 -2.07
CA ALA A 14 13.32 28.59 -2.16
C ALA A 14 13.21 28.04 -3.60
N SER A 15 13.28 28.91 -4.62
CA SER A 15 13.21 28.50 -6.04
C SER A 15 14.29 27.46 -6.40
N GLY A 16 15.53 27.62 -5.90
CA GLY A 16 16.61 26.68 -6.22
C GLY A 16 16.41 25.23 -5.71
N ARG A 17 15.42 25.00 -4.85
CA ARG A 17 15.08 23.68 -4.28
C ARG A 17 13.74 23.14 -4.77
N GLU A 18 13.09 23.83 -5.71
CA GLU A 18 11.90 23.29 -6.35
C GLU A 18 12.27 22.10 -7.23
N ILE A 19 11.52 21.00 -7.10
CA ILE A 19 11.73 19.80 -7.91
C ILE A 19 10.43 19.54 -8.66
N ASP A 20 10.52 19.49 -9.99
CA ASP A 20 9.38 19.11 -10.82
C ASP A 20 8.98 17.67 -10.52
N VAL A 21 7.73 17.47 -10.08
CA VAL A 21 7.14 16.16 -9.76
C VAL A 21 7.20 15.20 -10.96
N ALA A 22 7.22 15.71 -12.19
CA ALA A 22 7.41 14.90 -13.39
C ALA A 22 8.80 14.23 -13.45
N SER A 23 9.83 14.87 -12.88
CA SER A 23 11.20 14.33 -12.81
C SER A 23 11.36 13.26 -11.74
N ILE A 24 10.61 13.37 -10.63
CA ILE A 24 10.64 12.39 -9.52
C ILE A 24 9.98 11.06 -9.94
N ALA A 25 8.90 11.11 -10.74
CA ALA A 25 8.24 9.90 -11.25
C ALA A 25 9.17 9.01 -12.11
N SER A 26 10.24 9.59 -12.66
CA SER A 26 11.25 8.86 -13.45
C SER A 26 12.31 8.18 -12.57
N ASN A 27 12.57 8.69 -11.36
CA ASN A 27 13.74 8.32 -10.55
C ASN A 27 13.43 7.52 -9.26
N THR A 28 12.18 7.37 -8.83
CA THR A 28 11.83 6.65 -7.59
C THR A 28 11.28 5.23 -7.77
N THR A 29 11.58 4.55 -8.88
CA THR A 29 11.50 3.07 -8.91
C THR A 29 12.81 2.46 -8.41
N ASN A 30 13.19 2.77 -7.17
CA ASN A 30 14.26 2.06 -6.46
C ASN A 30 13.71 0.74 -5.88
N GLY A 31 13.23 -0.12 -6.77
CA GLY A 31 13.17 -1.56 -6.50
C GLY A 31 14.52 -2.13 -6.90
N GLN A 32 15.14 -2.92 -6.03
CA GLN A 32 16.45 -3.55 -6.24
C GLN A 32 16.55 -4.15 -7.66
N ARG A 33 17.35 -3.51 -8.52
CA ARG A 33 17.69 -4.02 -9.85
C ARG A 33 18.85 -5.01 -9.71
N HIS A 34 18.55 -6.19 -9.18
CA HIS A 34 19.42 -7.34 -9.40
C HIS A 34 19.25 -7.76 -10.86
N ASP A 35 20.39 -7.89 -11.56
CA ASP A 35 20.55 -8.48 -12.89
C ASP A 35 20.59 -7.53 -14.11
N ARG A 36 21.60 -6.64 -14.13
CA ARG A 36 22.18 -6.20 -15.41
C ARG A 36 23.70 -6.19 -15.34
N ILE A 37 24.29 -7.20 -15.98
CA ILE A 37 25.68 -7.20 -16.44
C ILE A 37 25.84 -6.01 -17.39
N ASP A 38 26.72 -5.09 -16.99
CA ASP A 38 27.08 -3.90 -17.76
C ASP A 38 27.95 -4.33 -18.95
N LYS A 39 27.40 -4.27 -20.16
CA LYS A 39 28.22 -4.22 -21.38
C LYS A 39 27.67 -3.14 -22.30
N SER A 40 28.32 -1.99 -22.19
CA SER A 40 28.17 -0.82 -23.03
C SER A 40 28.55 -1.12 -24.48
N GLU A 41 27.58 -1.00 -25.40
CA GLU A 41 27.86 -0.67 -26.79
C GLU A 41 26.92 0.44 -27.25
N ALA A 42 27.54 1.56 -27.64
CA ALA A 42 26.89 2.76 -28.13
C ALA A 42 26.04 2.44 -29.37
N ARG A 43 24.70 2.43 -29.22
CA ARG A 43 23.79 2.36 -30.36
C ARG A 43 23.38 3.77 -30.78
N LYS A 44 23.76 4.08 -32.03
CA LYS A 44 23.42 5.26 -32.83
C LYS A 44 21.95 5.65 -32.67
N GLY A 45 21.73 6.96 -32.52
CA GLY A 45 20.42 7.57 -32.30
C GLY A 45 19.40 7.20 -33.37
N ALA A 46 18.43 6.36 -32.99
CA ALA A 46 17.17 6.28 -33.68
C ALA A 46 16.35 7.52 -33.31
N LYS A 47 16.07 8.39 -34.29
CA LYS A 47 15.10 9.47 -34.15
C LYS A 47 13.78 8.84 -33.68
N LYS A 48 13.39 9.12 -32.44
CA LYS A 48 12.10 8.68 -31.91
C LYS A 48 11.06 9.62 -32.48
N ASP A 49 10.40 9.20 -33.55
CA ASP A 49 9.14 9.80 -33.98
C ASP A 49 8.23 9.89 -32.75
N GLY A 50 7.87 11.12 -32.40
CA GLY A 50 7.04 11.40 -31.23
C GLY A 50 5.69 10.74 -31.39
N ARG A 51 5.52 9.55 -30.80
CA ARG A 51 4.19 8.94 -30.67
C ARG A 51 3.32 9.92 -29.92
N LYS A 52 2.29 10.40 -30.60
CA LYS A 52 1.26 11.25 -30.01
C LYS A 52 0.69 10.52 -28.79
N LEU A 53 0.85 11.10 -27.60
CA LEU A 53 0.29 10.54 -26.37
C LEU A 53 -1.24 10.55 -26.49
N THR A 54 -1.83 9.37 -26.65
CA THR A 54 -3.28 9.21 -26.59
C THR A 54 -3.73 9.45 -25.16
N LYS A 55 -4.64 10.40 -24.94
CA LYS A 55 -5.23 10.65 -23.62
C LYS A 55 -5.94 9.39 -23.15
N GLN A 56 -5.51 8.83 -22.02
CA GLN A 56 -6.16 7.67 -21.43
C GLN A 56 -7.49 8.09 -20.80
N THR A 57 -8.58 7.46 -21.22
CA THR A 57 -9.91 7.68 -20.65
C THR A 57 -10.07 6.89 -19.36
N LEU A 58 -10.57 7.54 -18.30
CA LEU A 58 -10.97 6.87 -17.07
C LEU A 58 -12.31 6.17 -17.27
N GLY A 59 -12.40 4.91 -16.87
CA GLY A 59 -13.63 4.11 -16.82
C GLY A 59 -13.99 3.72 -15.39
N THR A 60 -14.82 2.70 -15.25
CA THR A 60 -15.28 2.15 -13.96
C THR A 60 -14.98 0.65 -13.87
N CYS A 61 -14.59 0.20 -12.67
CA CYS A 61 -14.32 -1.19 -12.38
C CYS A 61 -15.60 -2.02 -12.47
N LYS A 62 -15.58 -3.11 -13.27
CA LYS A 62 -16.75 -4.00 -13.44
C LYS A 62 -17.16 -4.75 -12.16
N ARG A 63 -16.28 -4.82 -11.14
CA ARG A 63 -16.54 -5.53 -9.87
C ARG A 63 -17.06 -4.66 -8.75
N CYS A 64 -16.38 -3.54 -8.50
CA CYS A 64 -16.71 -2.67 -7.37
C CYS A 64 -17.24 -1.29 -7.77
N GLY A 65 -17.31 -0.98 -9.07
CA GLY A 65 -17.84 0.29 -9.58
C GLY A 65 -16.92 1.51 -9.41
N TYR A 66 -15.79 1.38 -8.72
CA TYR A 66 -14.87 2.51 -8.51
C TYR A 66 -14.13 2.93 -9.80
N MET A 67 -13.66 4.17 -9.87
CA MET A 67 -12.91 4.68 -11.02
C MET A 67 -11.67 3.82 -11.30
N SER A 68 -11.49 3.44 -12.56
CA SER A 68 -10.35 2.62 -12.98
C SER A 68 -10.00 2.89 -14.45
N SER A 69 -8.71 2.86 -14.75
CA SER A 69 -8.21 2.94 -16.13
C SER A 69 -8.12 1.56 -16.82
N GLN A 70 -8.51 0.50 -16.11
CA GLN A 70 -8.58 -0.89 -16.56
C GLN A 70 -9.97 -1.47 -16.24
N GLU A 71 -10.28 -2.67 -16.72
CA GLU A 71 -11.60 -3.29 -16.49
C GLU A 71 -11.86 -3.64 -15.02
N ILE A 72 -10.81 -4.03 -14.28
CA ILE A 72 -10.86 -4.37 -12.87
C ILE A 72 -9.82 -3.51 -12.14
N CYS A 73 -10.21 -2.86 -11.04
CA CYS A 73 -9.31 -1.98 -10.30
C CYS A 73 -8.20 -2.77 -9.58
N LYS A 74 -7.10 -2.06 -9.27
CA LYS A 74 -5.92 -2.66 -8.60
C LYS A 74 -6.28 -3.32 -7.27
N ALA A 75 -7.18 -2.72 -6.49
CA ALA A 75 -7.64 -3.29 -5.23
C ALA A 75 -8.34 -4.64 -5.44
N CYS A 76 -9.25 -4.74 -6.41
CA CYS A 76 -9.92 -6.01 -6.74
C CYS A 76 -8.92 -7.09 -7.18
N VAL A 77 -7.92 -6.76 -8.00
CA VAL A 77 -6.87 -7.71 -8.40
C VAL A 77 -6.03 -8.18 -7.20
N LEU A 78 -5.69 -7.27 -6.29
CA LEU A 78 -4.94 -7.62 -5.07
C LEU A 78 -5.74 -8.54 -4.16
N LEU A 79 -7.04 -8.26 -3.97
CA LEU A 79 -7.93 -9.12 -3.18
C LEU A 79 -8.05 -10.52 -3.76
N GLU A 80 -8.08 -10.66 -5.10
CA GLU A 80 -8.04 -11.98 -5.73
C GLU A 80 -6.76 -12.74 -5.41
N GLY A 81 -5.60 -12.07 -5.46
CA GLY A 81 -4.32 -12.67 -5.10
C GLY A 81 -4.32 -13.15 -3.65
N LEU A 82 -4.74 -12.28 -2.72
CA LEU A 82 -4.79 -12.60 -1.29
C LEU A 82 -5.68 -13.82 -1.01
N ASN A 83 -6.85 -13.91 -1.65
CA ASN A 83 -7.76 -15.02 -1.43
C ASN A 83 -7.25 -16.35 -2.02
N LYS A 84 -6.51 -16.31 -3.14
CA LYS A 84 -5.90 -17.50 -3.75
C LYS A 84 -4.71 -18.03 -2.94
N ASN A 85 -4.02 -17.16 -2.21
CA ASN A 85 -2.83 -17.50 -1.44
C ASN A 85 -3.10 -17.71 0.06
N ARG A 86 -4.37 -17.81 0.49
CA ARG A 86 -4.68 -18.16 1.88
C ARG A 86 -4.25 -19.62 2.15
N PRO A 87 -3.31 -19.86 3.09
CA PRO A 87 -3.01 -21.22 3.50
C PRO A 87 -4.25 -21.84 4.16
N LYS A 88 -4.57 -23.09 3.80
CA LYS A 88 -5.69 -23.86 4.37
C LYS A 88 -5.32 -24.43 5.74
N MET A 89 -4.86 -23.57 6.65
CA MET A 89 -4.63 -24.00 8.03
C MET A 89 -5.96 -23.91 8.78
N GLU A 90 -6.36 -25.03 9.36
CA GLU A 90 -7.49 -25.10 10.27
C GLU A 90 -7.04 -24.49 11.61
N ILE A 91 -7.84 -23.57 12.14
CA ILE A 91 -7.61 -22.99 13.47
C ILE A 91 -8.45 -23.84 14.41
N GLU A 92 -7.80 -24.74 15.14
CA GLU A 92 -8.41 -25.43 16.27
C GLU A 92 -8.59 -24.40 17.37
N VAL A 93 -9.84 -23.95 17.54
CA VAL A 93 -10.24 -23.14 18.68
C VAL A 93 -10.73 -24.14 19.71
N ASP A 94 -9.81 -24.59 20.57
CA ASP A 94 -10.17 -25.31 21.78
C ASP A 94 -10.97 -24.35 22.67
N VAL A 95 -12.28 -24.37 22.48
CA VAL A 95 -13.22 -23.97 23.53
C VAL A 95 -13.17 -25.08 24.57
N GLU A 96 -12.08 -25.12 25.35
CA GLU A 96 -12.05 -25.86 26.60
C GLU A 96 -13.25 -25.36 27.43
N ASP A 97 -14.04 -26.32 27.84
CA ASP A 97 -15.40 -26.17 28.33
C ASP A 97 -15.55 -25.00 29.32
N GLU A 98 -16.43 -24.05 28.98
CA GLU A 98 -16.99 -23.05 29.90
C GLU A 98 -17.71 -23.67 31.11
N GLU A 99 -17.60 -24.98 31.33
CA GLU A 99 -18.12 -25.71 32.48
C GLU A 99 -17.15 -25.71 33.68
N GLU A 100 -15.83 -25.56 33.50
CA GLU A 100 -14.89 -25.49 34.64
C GLU A 100 -15.00 -24.17 35.42
N SER A 101 -15.32 -23.05 34.76
CA SER A 101 -15.53 -21.76 35.44
C SER A 101 -16.82 -21.77 36.28
N SER A 102 -17.86 -22.47 35.82
CA SER A 102 -19.15 -22.57 36.51
C SER A 102 -19.10 -23.53 37.72
N THR A 103 -18.34 -24.63 37.62
CA THR A 103 -18.18 -25.62 38.69
C THR A 103 -17.24 -25.12 39.80
N LEU A 104 -16.23 -24.32 39.47
CA LEU A 104 -15.29 -23.75 40.45
C LEU A 104 -15.97 -22.73 41.38
N ARG A 105 -16.90 -21.90 40.86
CA ARG A 105 -17.73 -20.98 41.67
C ARG A 105 -18.64 -21.73 42.65
N ARG A 106 -19.32 -22.80 42.20
CA ARG A 106 -20.16 -23.65 43.07
C ARG A 106 -19.35 -24.37 44.15
N ARG A 107 -18.12 -24.79 43.84
CA ARG A 107 -17.23 -25.47 44.79
C ARG A 107 -16.71 -24.54 45.89
N MET A 108 -16.46 -23.26 45.56
CA MET A 108 -16.10 -22.22 46.53
C MET A 108 -17.27 -21.90 47.49
N GLU A 109 -18.51 -21.83 46.99
CA GLU A 109 -19.70 -21.61 47.83
C GLU A 109 -19.93 -22.76 48.82
N GLY A 110 -19.73 -24.01 48.41
CA GLY A 110 -19.89 -25.18 49.28
C GLY A 110 -18.91 -25.22 50.47
N LEU A 111 -17.71 -24.69 50.32
CA LEU A 111 -16.72 -24.57 51.40
C LEU A 111 -17.06 -23.45 52.40
N ALA A 112 -17.68 -22.35 51.92
CA ALA A 112 -18.06 -21.23 52.78
C ALA A 112 -19.26 -21.56 53.70
N LEU A 113 -20.18 -22.42 53.26
CA LEU A 113 -21.34 -22.86 54.04
C LEU A 113 -21.01 -23.91 55.11
N ALA A 114 -19.92 -24.68 54.95
CA ALA A 114 -19.51 -25.71 55.89
C ALA A 114 -18.69 -25.18 57.09
N ALA A 115 -18.30 -23.89 57.05
CA ALA A 115 -17.52 -23.22 58.09
C ALA A 115 -18.37 -22.39 59.08
N GLY A 116 -19.70 -22.52 59.01
CA GLY A 116 -20.66 -21.87 59.92
C GLY A 116 -21.21 -22.82 60.97
#